data_AF-A0A1J0GCP4-F1
#
_entry.id   AF-A0A1J0GCP4-F1
#
_cell.length_a   1.000
_cell.length_b   1.000
_cell.length_c   1.000
_cell.angle_alpha   90.00
_cell.angle_beta   90.00
_cell.angle_gamma   90.00
#
_symmetry.space_group_name_H-M   'P 1'
#
loop_
_entity.id
_entity.type
_entity.pdbx_description
1 polymer ?
#
loop_
_entity_poly.entity_id
_entity_poly.type
_entity_poly.pdbx_seq_one_letter_code
_entity_poly.pdbx_strand_id
1 'polypeptide(L)'
;MRSWLEIVGFEIKIQAKSKFFWLLTCMLLVLSISTSIKYFNHYQLKTPADLTSILSSSTAGDVSIPVSGKDRNAYFIKGISNRFIENNKQDSDKIIKWLSLKIYSRETWTRDSLIDLQSQLYQKFPSVNQNECSQDMLYKNYTLSADKLDATYPEFMSYLHKTNQTFSNSFARQYAQDTAVYVSIIFILFFAFLFQKELQPSLHDLLLSKPISNLTYITGKFAGAFSMCLFAIAFDTLIFSVWDIIFCSKLGMPLYLGALWTNILFYTVPTILFYASLMVLVSLLFRNGFAAIPLFFITILSSMMTTTLSDGTCVQWMWLAPIISYDNFYQLVPHSQMQAYIINRIGLCILSVIFLLTSCHIWARTSEARKRSRKFKFSHTSLVRDSKPPQKSGAFAFVKYNAKIAASPIQLSVAFILLIFTITTILTENRGVTEIGMSILGNIAWASVIVFSNIYSIEYSHKTMDNFYLTNRNKLGIMARRIFINLCFIFIMVSIVFFIDLFLVDKPGSVIGTVILISYFKTVITCMSCSLFFGVCSMTISNFFCTGIGGIVGGFLINFLFTSNAVANRYSIFNIYISNLSYTNINQDSALWWKSAIIFIGISLMIFMLNKWTIYRSNKVELRVKHSAIKPK
;
A
#
# COMPACT_ATOMS: atom_id res chain seq x y z
N MET A 1 -15.58 34.27 -9.17
CA MET A 1 -15.43 33.19 -10.18
C MET A 1 -14.18 33.38 -11.06
N ARG A 2 -13.97 34.55 -11.70
CA ARG A 2 -12.78 34.81 -12.53
C ARG A 2 -11.45 34.55 -11.83
N SER A 3 -11.24 35.12 -10.64
CA SER A 3 -10.01 34.90 -9.86
C SER A 3 -9.81 33.43 -9.43
N TRP A 4 -10.88 32.66 -9.29
CA TRP A 4 -10.80 31.22 -8.99
C TRP A 4 -10.27 30.45 -10.21
N LEU A 5 -10.84 30.71 -11.39
CA LEU A 5 -10.41 30.09 -12.65
C LEU A 5 -8.96 30.45 -13.00
N GLU A 6 -8.53 31.68 -12.74
CA GLU A 6 -7.15 32.11 -12.94
C GLU A 6 -6.17 31.31 -12.04
N ILE A 7 -6.54 31.03 -10.79
CA ILE A 7 -5.73 30.21 -9.87
C ILE A 7 -5.69 28.75 -10.34
N VAL A 8 -6.84 28.19 -10.74
CA VAL A 8 -6.92 26.82 -11.28
C VAL A 8 -6.02 26.68 -12.51
N GLY A 9 -6.15 27.59 -13.48
CA GLY A 9 -5.33 27.57 -14.70
C GLY A 9 -3.84 27.78 -14.42
N PHE A 10 -3.50 28.64 -13.46
CA PHE A 10 -2.11 28.84 -13.02
C PHE A 10 -1.52 27.57 -12.42
N GLU A 11 -2.26 26.90 -11.53
CA GLU A 11 -1.81 25.64 -10.92
C GLU A 11 -1.66 24.54 -11.98
N ILE A 12 -2.63 24.38 -12.90
CA ILE A 12 -2.53 23.46 -14.04
C ILE A 12 -1.24 23.72 -14.83
N LYS A 13 -0.95 24.99 -15.16
CA LYS A 13 0.25 25.36 -15.91
C LYS A 13 1.54 25.06 -15.16
N ILE A 14 1.56 25.24 -13.83
CA ILE A 14 2.71 24.85 -12.99
C ILE A 14 2.92 23.35 -13.06
N GLN A 15 1.86 22.58 -12.85
CA GLN A 15 1.95 21.13 -12.75
C GLN A 15 2.26 20.49 -14.11
N ALA A 16 1.69 21.00 -15.21
CA ALA A 16 2.02 20.56 -16.56
C ALA A 16 3.49 20.80 -16.93
N LYS A 17 4.16 21.80 -16.34
CA LYS A 17 5.61 22.04 -16.51
C LYS A 17 6.48 21.26 -15.53
N SER A 18 5.88 20.64 -14.53
CA SER A 18 6.60 19.91 -13.48
C SER A 18 7.11 18.58 -14.03
N LYS A 19 8.43 18.41 -14.08
CA LYS A 19 9.05 17.10 -14.39
C LYS A 19 8.60 16.02 -13.42
N PHE A 20 8.33 16.39 -12.17
CA PHE A 20 7.85 15.49 -11.13
C PHE A 20 6.44 14.96 -11.44
N PHE A 21 5.53 15.80 -11.97
CA PHE A 21 4.20 15.36 -12.37
C PHE A 21 4.27 14.30 -13.49
N TRP A 22 5.02 14.58 -14.56
CA TRP A 22 5.18 13.64 -15.66
C TRP A 22 5.88 12.34 -15.26
N LEU A 23 6.81 12.41 -14.31
CA LEU A 23 7.40 11.22 -13.71
C LEU A 23 6.31 10.37 -13.02
N LEU A 24 5.47 10.98 -12.18
CA LEU A 24 4.36 10.26 -11.51
C LEU A 24 3.36 9.68 -12.52
N THR A 25 3.03 10.40 -13.59
CA THR A 25 2.16 9.90 -14.66
C THR A 25 2.77 8.70 -15.40
N CYS A 26 4.07 8.77 -15.72
CA CYS A 26 4.78 7.65 -16.34
C CYS A 26 4.82 6.43 -15.39
N MET A 27 5.04 6.66 -14.09
CA MET A 27 5.01 5.61 -13.08
C MET A 27 3.64 4.96 -12.96
N LEU A 28 2.56 5.74 -12.98
CA LEU A 28 1.19 5.22 -13.00
C LEU A 28 1.00 4.27 -14.18
N LEU A 29 1.38 4.71 -15.38
CA LEU A 29 1.24 3.93 -16.61
C LEU A 29 2.03 2.61 -16.56
N VAL A 30 3.28 2.63 -16.09
CA VAL A 30 4.09 1.40 -15.96
C VAL A 30 3.44 0.42 -14.98
N LEU A 31 2.90 0.91 -13.87
CA LEU A 31 2.23 0.09 -12.86
C LEU A 31 0.94 -0.52 -13.43
N SER A 32 0.09 0.30 -14.06
CA SER A 32 -1.15 -0.13 -14.70
C SER A 32 -0.88 -1.19 -15.77
N ILE A 33 0.17 -1.04 -16.58
CA ILE A 33 0.55 -2.05 -17.60
C ILE A 33 1.01 -3.35 -16.93
N SER A 34 1.90 -3.26 -15.95
CA SER A 34 2.44 -4.44 -15.26
C SER A 34 1.35 -5.28 -14.62
N THR A 35 0.31 -4.65 -14.08
CA THR A 35 -0.77 -5.34 -13.36
C THR A 35 -1.85 -5.82 -14.31
N SER A 36 -2.11 -5.10 -15.39
CA SER A 36 -3.17 -5.44 -16.34
C SER A 36 -2.79 -6.55 -17.31
N ILE A 37 -1.49 -6.75 -17.60
CA ILE A 37 -0.99 -7.79 -18.50
C ILE A 37 -1.48 -9.20 -18.12
N LYS A 38 -1.62 -9.50 -16.82
CA LYS A 38 -2.09 -10.80 -16.35
C LYS A 38 -3.52 -11.11 -16.85
N TYR A 39 -4.39 -10.10 -16.95
CA TYR A 39 -5.77 -10.29 -17.39
C TYR A 39 -5.84 -10.69 -18.87
N PHE A 40 -5.03 -10.06 -19.71
CA PHE A 40 -4.99 -10.34 -21.15
C PHE A 40 -4.32 -11.67 -21.50
N ASN A 41 -3.39 -12.15 -20.67
CA ASN A 41 -2.67 -13.40 -20.91
C ASN A 41 -3.34 -14.63 -20.29
N HIS A 42 -3.91 -14.50 -19.08
CA HIS A 42 -4.35 -15.66 -18.28
C HIS A 42 -5.87 -15.90 -18.30
N TYR A 43 -6.69 -14.89 -18.60
CA TYR A 43 -8.15 -14.96 -18.47
C TYR A 43 -8.86 -15.11 -19.83
N GLN A 44 -8.22 -15.77 -20.79
CA GLN A 44 -8.78 -16.01 -22.12
C GLN A 44 -9.80 -17.16 -22.05
N LEU A 45 -11.10 -16.88 -21.89
CA LEU A 45 -12.13 -17.93 -21.82
C LEU A 45 -12.70 -18.26 -23.21
N LYS A 46 -11.98 -19.05 -24.02
CA LYS A 46 -12.48 -19.49 -25.33
C LYS A 46 -12.71 -21.00 -25.42
N THR A 47 -11.87 -21.76 -24.73
CA THR A 47 -11.86 -23.22 -24.79
C THR A 47 -11.99 -23.83 -23.38
N PRO A 48 -12.47 -25.07 -23.28
CA PRO A 48 -12.47 -25.80 -22.00
C PRO A 48 -11.06 -25.92 -21.39
N ALA A 49 -10.03 -25.98 -22.24
CA ALA A 49 -8.63 -26.02 -21.80
C ALA A 49 -8.23 -24.75 -21.03
N ASP A 50 -8.72 -23.59 -21.46
CA ASP A 50 -8.44 -22.33 -20.80
C ASP A 50 -9.03 -22.29 -19.38
N LEU A 51 -10.27 -22.75 -19.22
CA LEU A 51 -10.88 -22.89 -17.90
C LEU A 51 -10.07 -23.83 -17.00
N THR A 52 -9.66 -24.99 -17.51
CA THR A 52 -8.84 -25.92 -16.72
C THR A 52 -7.48 -25.32 -16.35
N SER A 53 -6.89 -24.47 -17.20
CA SER A 53 -5.64 -23.79 -16.89
C SER A 53 -5.81 -22.80 -15.72
N ILE A 54 -6.90 -22.04 -15.70
CA ILE A 54 -7.19 -21.08 -14.63
C ILE A 54 -7.50 -21.83 -13.32
N LEU A 55 -8.31 -22.89 -13.38
CA LEU A 55 -8.62 -23.74 -12.23
C LEU A 55 -7.39 -24.44 -11.63
N SER A 56 -6.41 -24.79 -12.47
CA SER A 56 -5.15 -25.41 -12.02
C SER A 56 -4.14 -24.41 -11.42
N SER A 57 -4.41 -23.12 -11.54
CA SER A 57 -3.56 -22.04 -11.05
C SER A 57 -4.08 -21.45 -9.74
N SER A 58 -3.31 -20.55 -9.10
CA SER A 58 -3.72 -19.88 -7.85
C SER A 58 -4.94 -18.94 -7.99
N THR A 59 -5.49 -18.79 -9.19
CA THR A 59 -6.61 -17.90 -9.52
C THR A 59 -7.93 -18.67 -9.72
N ALA A 60 -8.06 -19.89 -9.18
CA ALA A 60 -9.29 -20.68 -9.30
C ALA A 60 -10.54 -19.96 -8.77
N GLY A 61 -10.41 -19.09 -7.77
CA GLY A 61 -11.49 -18.26 -7.24
C GLY A 61 -12.10 -17.30 -8.27
N ASP A 62 -11.32 -16.85 -9.24
CA ASP A 62 -11.77 -15.89 -10.26
C ASP A 62 -12.81 -16.44 -11.23
N VAL A 63 -12.92 -17.76 -11.31
CA VAL A 63 -13.81 -18.49 -12.23
C VAL A 63 -14.82 -19.34 -11.45
N SER A 64 -15.13 -18.89 -10.24
CA SER A 64 -16.06 -19.55 -9.35
C SER A 64 -17.51 -19.12 -9.60
N ILE A 65 -18.44 -20.01 -9.29
CA ILE A 65 -19.89 -19.72 -9.39
C ILE A 65 -20.45 -19.56 -7.97
N PRO A 66 -21.02 -18.41 -7.61
CA PRO A 66 -21.64 -18.24 -6.30
C PRO A 66 -22.86 -19.15 -6.15
N VAL A 67 -22.91 -19.90 -5.06
CA VAL A 67 -23.99 -20.85 -4.73
C VAL A 67 -24.65 -20.46 -3.41
N SER A 68 -25.97 -20.60 -3.34
CA SER A 68 -26.76 -20.28 -2.15
C SER A 68 -27.81 -21.36 -1.83
N GLY A 69 -28.32 -21.33 -0.61
CA GLY A 69 -29.36 -22.26 -0.16
C GLY A 69 -28.97 -23.73 -0.26
N LYS A 70 -29.84 -24.54 -0.86
CA LYS A 70 -29.68 -26.00 -0.95
C LYS A 70 -28.46 -26.43 -1.77
N ASP A 71 -28.11 -25.66 -2.81
CA ASP A 71 -26.95 -25.96 -3.65
C ASP A 71 -25.64 -25.71 -2.89
N ARG A 72 -25.58 -24.65 -2.07
CA ARG A 72 -24.46 -24.39 -1.15
C ARG A 72 -24.31 -25.50 -0.12
N ASN A 73 -25.42 -25.99 0.43
CA ASN A 73 -25.41 -27.12 1.37
C ASN A 73 -24.87 -28.40 0.72
N ALA A 74 -25.24 -28.69 -0.52
CA ALA A 74 -24.72 -29.83 -1.26
C ALA A 74 -23.20 -29.71 -1.49
N TYR A 75 -22.74 -28.52 -1.88
CA TYR A 75 -21.32 -28.26 -2.09
C TYR A 75 -20.51 -28.28 -0.77
N PHE A 76 -21.10 -27.76 0.30
CA PHE A 76 -20.54 -27.84 1.66
C PHE A 76 -20.33 -29.29 2.11
N ILE A 77 -21.33 -30.15 1.93
CA ILE A 77 -21.24 -31.58 2.24
C ILE A 77 -20.15 -32.25 1.40
N LYS A 78 -20.08 -31.95 0.09
CA LYS A 78 -19.04 -32.49 -0.80
C LYS A 78 -17.63 -32.12 -0.31
N GLY A 79 -17.42 -30.84 0.03
CA GLY A 79 -16.12 -30.36 0.53
C GLY A 79 -15.73 -30.99 1.87
N ILE A 80 -16.69 -31.15 2.78
CA ILE A 80 -16.47 -31.85 4.06
C ILE A 80 -16.18 -33.33 3.82
N SER A 81 -16.96 -33.99 2.97
CA SER A 81 -16.82 -35.41 2.64
C SER A 81 -15.41 -35.74 2.17
N ASN A 82 -14.87 -34.97 1.23
CA ASN A 82 -13.51 -35.17 0.72
C ASN A 82 -12.46 -35.11 1.84
N ARG A 83 -12.59 -34.14 2.76
CA ARG A 83 -11.65 -33.99 3.88
C ARG A 83 -11.77 -35.11 4.91
N PHE A 84 -12.98 -35.61 5.19
CA PHE A 84 -13.17 -36.74 6.09
C PHE A 84 -12.73 -38.08 5.48
N ILE A 85 -12.90 -38.25 4.16
CA ILE A 85 -12.42 -39.44 3.43
C ILE A 85 -10.88 -39.50 3.47
N GLU A 86 -10.20 -38.36 3.36
CA GLU A 86 -8.74 -38.28 3.46
C GLU A 86 -8.23 -38.57 4.88
N ASN A 87 -8.89 -38.04 5.91
CA ASN A 87 -8.38 -38.08 7.28
C ASN A 87 -8.94 -39.21 8.17
N ASN A 88 -10.16 -39.71 7.94
CA ASN A 88 -10.86 -40.65 8.83
C ASN A 88 -11.57 -41.78 8.06
N LYS A 89 -10.79 -42.69 7.48
CA LYS A 89 -11.26 -43.76 6.56
C LYS A 89 -12.29 -44.76 7.13
N GLN A 90 -12.43 -44.88 8.45
CA GLN A 90 -13.21 -45.97 9.08
C GLN A 90 -14.67 -45.60 9.41
N ASP A 91 -14.97 -44.30 9.63
CA ASP A 91 -16.31 -43.81 10.02
C ASP A 91 -16.87 -42.73 9.08
N SER A 92 -16.15 -42.39 8.00
CA SER A 92 -16.51 -41.31 7.06
C SER A 92 -17.95 -41.38 6.59
N ASP A 93 -18.42 -42.56 6.18
CA ASP A 93 -19.76 -42.72 5.59
C ASP A 93 -20.89 -42.46 6.60
N LYS A 94 -20.70 -42.86 7.87
CA LYS A 94 -21.67 -42.63 8.95
C LYS A 94 -21.71 -41.15 9.33
N ILE A 95 -20.55 -40.51 9.38
CA ILE A 95 -20.39 -39.08 9.66
C ILE A 95 -21.05 -38.25 8.57
N ILE A 96 -20.75 -38.54 7.29
CA ILE A 96 -21.31 -37.83 6.13
C ILE A 96 -22.83 -37.99 6.08
N LYS A 97 -23.36 -39.20 6.31
CA LYS A 97 -24.81 -39.45 6.33
C LYS A 97 -25.52 -38.70 7.46
N TRP A 98 -24.90 -38.61 8.63
CA TRP A 98 -25.47 -37.85 9.75
C TRP A 98 -25.42 -36.34 9.51
N LEU A 99 -24.28 -35.84 9.01
CA LEU A 99 -24.09 -34.43 8.64
C LEU A 99 -25.06 -34.00 7.54
N SER A 100 -25.25 -34.81 6.50
CA SER A 100 -26.15 -34.47 5.40
C SER A 100 -27.60 -34.30 5.89
N LEU A 101 -28.10 -35.22 6.73
CA LEU A 101 -29.43 -35.10 7.34
C LEU A 101 -29.61 -33.81 8.14
N LYS A 102 -28.59 -33.41 8.90
CA LYS A 102 -28.62 -32.18 9.70
C LYS A 102 -28.51 -30.94 8.82
N ILE A 103 -27.58 -30.92 7.87
CA ILE A 103 -27.28 -29.76 7.02
C ILE A 103 -28.45 -29.45 6.08
N TYR A 104 -29.08 -30.48 5.50
CA TYR A 104 -30.26 -30.29 4.65
C TYR A 104 -31.53 -29.90 5.41
N SER A 105 -31.53 -29.95 6.76
CA SER A 105 -32.68 -29.53 7.55
C SER A 105 -32.83 -28.00 7.64
N ARG A 106 -31.85 -27.23 7.16
CA ARG A 106 -31.88 -25.76 7.14
C ARG A 106 -31.34 -25.22 5.82
N GLU A 107 -31.90 -24.12 5.33
CA GLU A 107 -31.40 -23.49 4.10
C GLU A 107 -30.12 -22.67 4.30
N THR A 108 -29.95 -22.06 5.48
CA THR A 108 -28.77 -21.25 5.81
C THR A 108 -28.28 -21.54 7.22
N TRP A 109 -26.96 -21.43 7.40
CA TRP A 109 -26.28 -21.69 8.65
C TRP A 109 -25.55 -20.44 9.17
N THR A 110 -25.71 -20.15 10.47
CA THR A 110 -24.95 -19.11 11.19
C THR A 110 -23.74 -19.72 11.89
N ARG A 111 -22.74 -18.88 12.24
CA ARG A 111 -21.54 -19.32 12.98
C ARG A 111 -21.90 -20.13 14.24
N ASP A 112 -22.77 -19.60 15.08
CA ASP A 112 -23.15 -20.24 16.34
C ASP A 112 -23.84 -21.59 16.12
N SER A 113 -24.71 -21.68 15.11
CA SER A 113 -25.38 -22.95 14.76
C SER A 113 -24.42 -24.01 14.23
N LEU A 114 -23.35 -23.60 13.54
CA LEU A 114 -22.33 -24.51 13.03
C LEU A 114 -21.37 -24.95 14.15
N ILE A 115 -21.09 -24.08 15.13
CA ILE A 115 -20.31 -24.44 16.32
C ILE A 115 -21.09 -25.47 17.17
N ASP A 116 -22.39 -25.27 17.34
CA ASP A 116 -23.25 -26.24 18.03
C ASP A 116 -23.30 -27.58 17.27
N LEU A 117 -23.49 -27.53 15.95
CA LEU A 117 -23.45 -28.73 15.10
C LEU A 117 -22.11 -29.47 15.19
N GLN A 118 -21.00 -28.72 15.22
CA GLN A 118 -19.65 -29.28 15.36
C GLN A 118 -19.46 -29.93 16.74
N SER A 119 -20.01 -29.33 17.79
CA SER A 119 -20.00 -29.90 19.15
C SER A 119 -20.79 -31.21 19.22
N GLN A 120 -21.97 -31.25 18.60
CA GLN A 120 -22.77 -32.49 18.48
C GLN A 120 -22.04 -33.57 17.68
N LEU A 121 -21.31 -33.19 16.63
CA LEU A 121 -20.49 -34.10 15.83
C LEU A 121 -19.41 -34.76 16.69
N TYR A 122 -18.68 -33.99 17.51
CA TYR A 122 -17.64 -34.53 18.38
C TYR A 122 -18.18 -35.41 19.50
N GLN A 123 -19.34 -35.09 20.06
CA GLN A 123 -19.99 -35.94 21.07
C GLN A 123 -20.42 -37.29 20.47
N LYS A 124 -20.91 -37.27 19.23
CA LYS A 124 -21.46 -38.46 18.58
C LYS A 124 -20.40 -39.35 17.92
N PHE A 125 -19.31 -38.76 17.45
CA PHE A 125 -18.21 -39.45 16.80
C PHE A 125 -16.88 -39.09 17.47
N PRO A 126 -16.51 -39.78 18.57
CA PRO A 126 -15.24 -39.54 19.28
C PRO A 126 -14.01 -39.81 18.43
N SER A 127 -14.15 -40.57 17.33
CA SER A 127 -13.11 -40.85 16.34
C SER A 127 -12.65 -39.59 15.58
N VAL A 128 -13.44 -38.51 15.60
CA VAL A 128 -13.03 -37.23 15.03
C VAL A 128 -12.17 -36.47 16.04
N ASN A 129 -10.86 -36.55 15.85
CA ASN A 129 -9.85 -36.02 16.77
C ASN A 129 -10.03 -34.50 17.02
N GLN A 130 -10.33 -34.10 18.26
CA GLN A 130 -10.49 -32.68 18.65
C GLN A 130 -9.22 -31.84 18.43
N ASN A 131 -8.05 -32.49 18.41
CA ASN A 131 -6.76 -31.82 18.28
C ASN A 131 -6.35 -31.51 16.82
N GLU A 132 -6.96 -32.17 15.82
CA GLU A 132 -6.64 -31.96 14.39
C GLU A 132 -7.60 -31.00 13.68
N CYS A 133 -8.83 -30.85 14.18
CA CYS A 133 -9.82 -29.95 13.62
C CYS A 133 -9.93 -28.66 14.44
N SER A 134 -9.65 -27.51 13.82
CA SER A 134 -9.85 -26.21 14.46
C SER A 134 -11.29 -26.05 14.98
N GLN A 135 -11.47 -25.36 16.12
CA GLN A 135 -12.80 -25.10 16.73
C GLN A 135 -13.86 -24.52 15.76
N ASP A 136 -13.45 -23.90 14.64
CA ASP A 136 -14.32 -23.32 13.61
C ASP A 136 -14.29 -24.10 12.26
N MET A 137 -13.99 -25.40 12.25
CA MET A 137 -13.80 -26.17 11.00
C MET A 137 -15.04 -26.20 10.11
N LEU A 138 -16.22 -26.50 10.67
CA LEU A 138 -17.47 -26.50 9.89
C LEU A 138 -17.81 -25.10 9.39
N TYR A 139 -17.61 -24.09 10.24
CA TYR A 139 -17.82 -22.70 9.85
C TYR A 139 -16.94 -22.28 8.68
N LYS A 140 -15.63 -22.51 8.76
CA LYS A 140 -14.68 -22.21 7.68
C LYS A 140 -14.98 -22.95 6.38
N ASN A 141 -15.40 -24.21 6.47
CA ASN A 141 -15.77 -24.97 5.27
C ASN A 141 -17.07 -24.45 4.66
N TYR A 142 -18.00 -23.98 5.49
CA TYR A 142 -19.25 -23.39 5.03
C TYR A 142 -19.03 -22.02 4.40
N THR A 143 -18.06 -21.24 4.88
CA THR A 143 -17.67 -19.97 4.25
C THR A 143 -17.04 -20.22 2.88
N LEU A 144 -16.14 -21.20 2.78
CA LEU A 144 -15.52 -21.61 1.51
C LEU A 144 -16.50 -22.24 0.52
N SER A 145 -17.61 -22.81 0.99
CA SER A 145 -18.62 -23.41 0.11
C SER A 145 -19.58 -22.40 -0.54
N ALA A 146 -19.43 -21.11 -0.24
CA ALA A 146 -20.21 -20.05 -0.88
C ALA A 146 -19.94 -19.94 -2.39
N ASP A 147 -18.76 -20.37 -2.83
CA ASP A 147 -18.34 -20.32 -4.22
C ASP A 147 -17.97 -21.73 -4.71
N LYS A 148 -18.59 -22.15 -5.82
CA LYS A 148 -18.29 -23.41 -6.50
C LYS A 148 -17.03 -23.25 -7.33
N LEU A 149 -15.95 -23.90 -6.92
CA LEU A 149 -14.61 -23.82 -7.53
C LEU A 149 -14.37 -24.88 -8.62
N ASP A 150 -15.24 -25.89 -8.73
CA ASP A 150 -15.10 -27.01 -9.69
C ASP A 150 -16.14 -26.94 -10.82
N ALA A 151 -16.57 -25.73 -11.20
CA ALA A 151 -17.55 -25.53 -12.26
C ALA A 151 -17.05 -26.06 -13.62
N THR A 152 -17.93 -26.73 -14.37
CA THR A 152 -17.60 -27.19 -15.73
C THR A 152 -17.72 -26.02 -16.72
N TYR A 153 -16.96 -26.03 -17.82
CA TYR A 153 -17.01 -25.00 -18.86
C TYR A 153 -18.42 -24.57 -19.31
N PRO A 154 -19.35 -25.48 -19.69
CA PRO A 154 -20.70 -25.10 -20.07
C PRO A 154 -21.50 -24.47 -18.93
N GLU A 155 -21.28 -24.92 -17.69
CA GLU A 155 -21.94 -24.37 -16.50
C GLU A 155 -21.49 -22.93 -16.25
N PHE A 156 -20.18 -22.69 -16.34
CA PHE A 156 -19.60 -21.36 -16.15
C PHE A 156 -20.01 -20.39 -17.27
N MET A 157 -19.99 -20.82 -18.53
CA MET A 157 -20.45 -19.99 -19.65
C MET A 157 -21.95 -19.67 -19.54
N SER A 158 -22.77 -20.62 -19.07
CA SER A 158 -24.19 -20.38 -18.78
C SER A 158 -24.38 -19.33 -17.69
N TYR A 159 -23.58 -19.38 -16.63
CA TYR A 159 -23.55 -18.37 -15.57
C TYR A 159 -23.21 -16.97 -16.12
N LEU A 160 -22.15 -16.84 -16.93
CA LEU A 160 -21.77 -15.57 -17.54
C LEU A 160 -22.88 -14.99 -18.42
N HIS A 161 -23.52 -15.83 -19.25
CA HIS A 161 -24.63 -15.40 -20.10
C HIS A 161 -25.85 -14.95 -19.28
N LYS A 162 -26.20 -15.70 -18.22
CA LYS A 162 -27.32 -15.35 -17.33
C LYS A 162 -27.07 -14.05 -16.56
N THR A 163 -25.83 -13.80 -16.16
CA THR A 163 -25.45 -12.60 -15.39
C THR A 163 -25.06 -11.41 -16.27
N ASN A 164 -25.05 -11.60 -17.59
CA ASN A 164 -24.56 -10.62 -18.57
C ASN A 164 -23.15 -10.10 -18.23
N GLN A 165 -22.30 -10.96 -17.66
CA GLN A 165 -20.90 -10.65 -17.37
C GLN A 165 -20.06 -10.93 -18.59
N THR A 166 -19.41 -9.89 -19.09
CA THR A 166 -18.45 -9.97 -20.20
C THR A 166 -17.04 -9.75 -19.67
N PHE A 167 -16.05 -10.27 -20.38
CA PHE A 167 -14.64 -9.99 -20.07
C PHE A 167 -14.38 -8.48 -19.92
N SER A 168 -14.87 -7.66 -20.85
CA SER A 168 -14.69 -6.20 -20.83
C SER A 168 -15.29 -5.55 -19.57
N ASN A 169 -16.45 -6.01 -19.08
CA ASN A 169 -17.06 -5.48 -17.86
C ASN A 169 -16.29 -5.90 -16.58
N SER A 170 -15.87 -7.16 -16.50
CA SER A 170 -15.03 -7.66 -15.41
C SER A 170 -13.68 -6.96 -15.37
N PHE A 171 -13.02 -6.86 -16.53
CA PHE A 171 -11.77 -6.14 -16.70
C PHE A 171 -11.91 -4.67 -16.29
N ALA A 172 -12.96 -3.98 -16.75
CA ALA A 172 -13.17 -2.58 -16.42
C ALA A 172 -13.36 -2.32 -14.92
N ARG A 173 -14.05 -3.21 -14.22
CA ARG A 173 -14.23 -3.13 -12.76
C ARG A 173 -12.90 -3.30 -12.05
N GLN A 174 -12.18 -4.37 -12.38
CA GLN A 174 -10.90 -4.69 -11.75
C GLN A 174 -9.86 -3.61 -12.02
N TYR A 175 -9.77 -3.16 -13.27
CA TYR A 175 -8.90 -2.05 -13.69
C TYR A 175 -9.20 -0.79 -12.88
N ALA A 176 -10.46 -0.41 -12.70
CA ALA A 176 -10.81 0.79 -11.95
C ALA A 176 -10.45 0.69 -10.45
N GLN A 177 -10.61 -0.49 -9.85
CA GLN A 177 -10.22 -0.76 -8.46
C GLN A 177 -8.70 -0.71 -8.29
N ASP A 178 -7.97 -1.40 -9.16
CA ASP A 178 -6.50 -1.42 -9.20
C ASP A 178 -5.95 0.02 -9.40
N THR A 179 -6.53 0.76 -10.35
CA THR A 179 -6.18 2.17 -10.62
C THR A 179 -6.45 3.05 -9.40
N ALA A 180 -7.55 2.83 -8.67
CA ALA A 180 -7.84 3.58 -7.44
C ALA A 180 -6.74 3.38 -6.39
N VAL A 181 -6.21 2.16 -6.25
CA VAL A 181 -5.08 1.87 -5.35
C VAL A 181 -3.81 2.58 -5.82
N TYR A 182 -3.41 2.40 -7.08
CA TYR A 182 -2.13 2.93 -7.57
C TYR A 182 -2.11 4.45 -7.57
N VAL A 183 -3.18 5.09 -8.05
CA VAL A 183 -3.28 6.55 -8.03
C VAL A 183 -3.27 7.07 -6.60
N SER A 184 -3.96 6.39 -5.68
CA SER A 184 -3.92 6.77 -4.27
C SER A 184 -2.50 6.68 -3.71
N ILE A 185 -1.72 5.65 -4.02
CA ILE A 185 -0.33 5.51 -3.52
C ILE A 185 0.64 6.51 -4.17
N ILE A 186 0.46 6.83 -5.46
CA ILE A 186 1.37 7.68 -6.22
C ILE A 186 1.06 9.16 -6.00
N PHE A 187 -0.20 9.56 -6.15
CA PHE A 187 -0.62 10.96 -6.09
C PHE A 187 -0.91 11.46 -4.68
N ILE A 188 -0.96 10.59 -3.68
CA ILE A 188 -1.06 11.05 -2.30
C ILE A 188 0.09 11.95 -1.88
N LEU A 189 1.32 11.58 -2.24
CA LEU A 189 2.51 12.38 -1.92
C LEU A 189 2.41 13.73 -2.61
N PHE A 190 1.85 13.75 -3.82
CA PHE A 190 1.57 14.99 -4.54
C PHE A 190 0.61 15.91 -3.77
N PHE A 191 -0.51 15.40 -3.25
CA PHE A 191 -1.46 16.22 -2.48
C PHE A 191 -0.96 16.58 -1.07
N ALA A 192 -0.23 15.69 -0.41
CA ALA A 192 0.36 15.93 0.91
C ALA A 192 1.26 17.17 0.93
N PHE A 193 2.00 17.38 -0.16
CA PHE A 193 2.95 18.47 -0.29
C PHE A 193 2.43 19.66 -1.09
N LEU A 194 1.15 19.64 -1.49
CA LEU A 194 0.56 20.69 -2.34
C LEU A 194 0.73 22.09 -1.75
N PHE A 195 0.60 22.24 -0.43
CA PHE A 195 0.76 23.51 0.29
C PHE A 195 2.10 23.66 1.03
N GLN A 196 3.04 22.72 0.87
CA GLN A 196 4.26 22.70 1.68
C GLN A 196 5.16 23.92 1.45
N LYS A 197 5.20 24.46 0.23
CA LYS A 197 5.97 25.67 -0.09
C LYS A 197 5.33 26.92 0.53
N GLU A 198 4.01 26.96 0.58
CA GLU A 198 3.20 28.08 1.04
C GLU A 198 2.97 28.09 2.54
N LEU A 199 3.20 26.96 3.22
CA LEU A 199 3.29 26.89 4.66
C LEU A 199 4.62 27.49 5.19
N GLN A 200 5.58 27.80 4.30
CA GLN A 200 6.82 28.44 4.72
C GLN A 200 6.57 29.89 5.18
N PRO A 201 7.17 30.33 6.30
CA PRO A 201 6.87 31.63 6.90
C PRO A 201 6.97 32.82 5.93
N SER A 202 8.00 32.86 5.08
CA SER A 202 8.23 33.97 4.13
C SER A 202 7.19 34.04 3.02
N LEU A 203 6.80 32.88 2.46
CA LEU A 203 5.86 32.82 1.33
C LEU A 203 4.41 32.94 1.82
N HIS A 204 4.10 32.33 2.96
CA HIS A 204 2.79 32.47 3.61
C HIS A 204 2.48 33.95 3.87
N ASP A 205 3.47 34.68 4.37
CA ASP A 205 3.37 36.08 4.73
C ASP A 205 3.11 37.01 3.52
N LEU A 206 3.64 36.64 2.34
CA LEU A 206 3.39 37.33 1.06
C LEU A 206 2.01 36.99 0.47
N LEU A 207 1.52 35.77 0.70
CA LEU A 207 0.18 35.37 0.25
C LEU A 207 -0.91 36.10 1.02
N LEU A 208 -0.69 36.33 2.32
CA LEU A 208 -1.64 37.05 3.19
C LEU A 208 -1.78 38.54 2.89
N SER A 209 -0.85 39.14 2.13
CA SER A 209 -0.93 40.54 1.69
C SER A 209 -1.71 40.71 0.38
N LYS A 210 -2.04 39.62 -0.33
CA LYS A 210 -2.84 39.70 -1.56
C LYS A 210 -4.35 39.74 -1.24
N PRO A 211 -5.15 40.50 -1.99
CA PRO A 211 -6.60 40.60 -1.80
C PRO A 211 -7.35 39.39 -2.38
N ILE A 212 -6.90 38.17 -2.06
CA ILE A 212 -7.50 36.93 -2.53
C ILE A 212 -8.20 36.27 -1.33
N SER A 213 -9.46 35.86 -1.48
CA SER A 213 -10.15 35.17 -0.39
C SER A 213 -9.56 33.78 -0.16
N ASN A 214 -9.44 33.41 1.12
CA ASN A 214 -8.85 32.14 1.56
C ASN A 214 -9.53 30.92 0.91
N LEU A 215 -10.87 30.97 0.79
CA LEU A 215 -11.68 29.94 0.15
C LEU A 215 -11.31 29.80 -1.34
N THR A 216 -11.25 30.91 -2.07
CA THR A 216 -10.92 30.93 -3.51
C THR A 216 -9.52 30.38 -3.75
N TYR A 217 -8.58 30.72 -2.87
CA TYR A 217 -7.20 30.26 -2.98
C TYR A 217 -7.06 28.76 -2.78
N ILE A 218 -7.57 28.20 -1.68
CA ILE A 218 -7.44 26.78 -1.37
C ILE A 218 -8.20 25.92 -2.38
N THR A 219 -9.46 26.25 -2.63
CA THR A 219 -10.28 25.47 -3.55
C THR A 219 -9.79 25.57 -4.99
N GLY A 220 -9.29 26.73 -5.42
CA GLY A 220 -8.72 26.91 -6.76
C GLY A 220 -7.42 26.12 -6.94
N LYS A 221 -6.53 26.15 -5.94
CA LYS A 221 -5.28 25.38 -6.00
C LYS A 221 -5.55 23.87 -5.94
N PHE A 222 -6.44 23.44 -5.06
CA PHE A 222 -6.88 22.04 -4.98
C PHE A 222 -7.47 21.58 -6.31
N ALA A 223 -8.40 22.35 -6.90
CA ALA A 223 -9.06 21.98 -8.15
C ALA A 223 -8.08 21.92 -9.34
N GLY A 224 -7.09 22.81 -9.42
CA GLY A 224 -6.04 22.73 -10.44
C GLY A 224 -5.16 21.48 -10.31
N ALA A 225 -4.71 21.17 -9.09
CA ALA A 225 -3.94 19.96 -8.81
C ALA A 225 -4.76 18.68 -9.05
N PHE A 226 -6.03 18.68 -8.65
CA PHE A 226 -6.96 17.57 -8.86
C PHE A 226 -7.30 17.37 -10.33
N SER A 227 -7.48 18.43 -11.11
CA SER A 227 -7.70 18.34 -12.56
C SER A 227 -6.52 17.69 -13.28
N MET A 228 -5.28 17.98 -12.88
CA MET A 228 -4.10 17.33 -13.43
C MET A 228 -4.01 15.84 -13.05
N CYS A 229 -4.43 15.48 -11.84
CA CYS A 229 -4.56 14.08 -11.43
C CYS A 229 -5.61 13.35 -12.29
N LEU A 230 -6.80 13.95 -12.48
CA LEU A 230 -7.84 13.42 -13.36
C LEU A 230 -7.35 13.27 -14.81
N PHE A 231 -6.55 14.22 -15.30
CA PHE A 231 -5.93 14.11 -16.63
C PHE A 231 -5.01 12.89 -16.73
N ALA A 232 -4.17 12.62 -15.72
CA ALA A 232 -3.30 11.45 -15.71
C ALA A 232 -4.10 10.14 -15.73
N ILE A 233 -5.19 10.07 -14.95
CA ILE A 233 -6.09 8.90 -14.92
C ILE A 233 -6.81 8.72 -16.26
N ALA A 234 -7.31 9.81 -16.84
CA ALA A 234 -8.00 9.78 -18.13
C ALA A 234 -7.05 9.35 -19.25
N PHE A 235 -5.81 9.83 -19.23
CA PHE A 235 -4.78 9.44 -20.18
C PHE A 235 -4.44 7.94 -20.09
N ASP A 236 -4.26 7.42 -18.87
CA ASP A 236 -4.04 5.99 -18.63
C ASP A 236 -5.24 5.14 -19.10
N THR A 237 -6.46 5.58 -18.73
CA THR A 237 -7.72 4.91 -19.10
C THR A 237 -7.94 4.88 -20.61
N LEU A 238 -7.53 5.93 -21.35
CA LEU A 238 -7.61 5.95 -22.81
C LEU A 238 -6.74 4.87 -23.45
N ILE A 239 -5.52 4.65 -22.94
CA ILE A 239 -4.61 3.61 -23.45
C ILE A 239 -5.24 2.23 -23.25
N PHE A 240 -5.77 1.95 -22.06
CA PHE A 240 -6.44 0.68 -21.78
C PHE A 240 -7.75 0.51 -22.54
N SER A 241 -8.47 1.60 -22.81
CA SER A 241 -9.66 1.55 -23.68
C SER A 241 -9.29 1.10 -25.09
N VAL A 242 -8.21 1.64 -25.67
CA VAL A 242 -7.71 1.20 -26.99
C VAL A 242 -7.23 -0.25 -26.94
N TRP A 243 -6.55 -0.66 -25.87
CA TRP A 243 -6.09 -2.04 -25.72
C TRP A 243 -7.25 -3.03 -25.61
N ASP A 244 -8.27 -2.74 -24.79
CA ASP A 244 -9.45 -3.59 -24.64
C ASP A 244 -10.23 -3.72 -25.96
N ILE A 245 -10.35 -2.63 -26.73
CA ILE A 245 -10.94 -2.64 -28.08
C ILE A 245 -10.19 -3.61 -29.00
N ILE A 246 -8.85 -3.48 -29.08
CA ILE A 246 -8.02 -4.33 -29.94
C ILE A 246 -8.12 -5.80 -29.51
N PHE A 247 -8.10 -6.05 -28.20
CA PHE A 247 -8.13 -7.40 -27.64
C PHE A 247 -9.47 -8.09 -27.87
N CYS A 248 -10.57 -7.43 -27.51
CA CYS A 248 -11.92 -7.97 -27.73
C CYS A 248 -12.22 -8.16 -29.21
N SER A 249 -11.76 -7.24 -30.08
CA SER A 249 -11.91 -7.38 -31.54
C SER A 249 -11.15 -8.58 -32.10
N LYS A 250 -9.88 -8.80 -31.69
CA LYS A 250 -9.09 -9.96 -32.12
C LYS A 250 -9.69 -11.29 -31.67
N LEU A 251 -10.32 -11.32 -30.50
CA LEU A 251 -10.86 -12.53 -29.90
C LEU A 251 -12.35 -12.76 -30.19
N GLY A 252 -13.04 -11.81 -30.84
CA GLY A 252 -14.47 -11.89 -31.13
C GLY A 252 -15.35 -11.85 -29.88
N MET A 253 -14.87 -11.20 -28.81
CA MET A 253 -15.58 -11.11 -27.53
C MET A 253 -16.51 -9.88 -27.47
N PRO A 254 -17.61 -9.93 -26.69
CA PRO A 254 -18.49 -8.79 -26.50
C PRO A 254 -17.77 -7.65 -25.78
N LEU A 255 -17.77 -6.47 -26.41
CA LEU A 255 -17.09 -5.26 -25.93
C LEU A 255 -18.10 -4.25 -25.40
N TYR A 256 -17.84 -3.64 -24.24
CA TYR A 256 -18.62 -2.53 -23.70
C TYR A 256 -17.75 -1.28 -23.58
N LEU A 257 -17.74 -0.44 -24.62
CA LEU A 257 -16.86 0.74 -24.73
C LEU A 257 -16.96 1.72 -23.56
N GLY A 258 -18.14 1.82 -22.92
CA GLY A 258 -18.36 2.70 -21.77
C GLY A 258 -17.90 2.12 -20.43
N ALA A 259 -17.62 0.81 -20.35
CA ALA A 259 -17.39 0.09 -19.09
C ALA A 259 -16.27 0.74 -18.27
N LEU A 260 -15.12 0.97 -18.90
CA LEU A 260 -13.92 1.50 -18.26
C LEU A 260 -14.21 2.86 -17.66
N TRP A 261 -14.79 3.77 -18.44
CA TRP A 261 -15.09 5.13 -18.00
C TRP A 261 -16.12 5.18 -16.87
N THR A 262 -17.18 4.38 -16.95
CA THR A 262 -18.19 4.32 -15.88
C THR A 262 -17.61 3.77 -14.60
N ASN A 263 -16.78 2.72 -14.67
CA ASN A 263 -16.15 2.13 -13.50
C ASN A 263 -15.08 3.07 -12.90
N ILE A 264 -14.29 3.78 -13.71
CA ILE A 264 -13.34 4.80 -13.23
C ILE A 264 -14.09 5.93 -12.50
N LEU A 265 -15.19 6.43 -13.07
CA LEU A 265 -15.99 7.48 -12.45
C LEU A 265 -16.61 7.01 -11.13
N PHE A 266 -17.01 5.73 -11.03
CA PHE A 266 -17.65 5.18 -9.85
C PHE A 266 -16.67 4.76 -8.74
N TYR A 267 -15.60 4.05 -9.08
CA TYR A 267 -14.66 3.51 -8.10
C TYR A 267 -13.46 4.43 -7.83
N THR A 268 -12.87 5.00 -8.87
CA THR A 268 -11.56 5.67 -8.78
C THR A 268 -11.71 7.13 -8.36
N VAL A 269 -12.59 7.89 -9.01
CA VAL A 269 -12.74 9.34 -8.77
C VAL A 269 -13.15 9.69 -7.34
N PRO A 270 -14.20 9.07 -6.73
CA PRO A 270 -14.59 9.38 -5.36
C PRO A 270 -13.51 9.04 -4.34
N THR A 271 -12.79 7.94 -4.56
CA THR A 271 -11.69 7.48 -3.71
C THR A 271 -10.55 8.49 -3.70
N ILE A 272 -10.13 8.97 -4.87
CA ILE A 272 -9.04 9.94 -4.99
C ILE A 272 -9.47 11.31 -4.47
N LEU A 273 -10.73 11.72 -4.70
CA LEU A 273 -11.26 12.96 -4.15
C LEU A 273 -11.21 12.96 -2.61
N PHE A 274 -11.59 11.83 -2.00
CA PHE A 274 -11.50 11.63 -0.56
C PHE A 274 -10.06 11.70 -0.06
N TYR A 275 -9.14 10.94 -0.65
CA TYR A 275 -7.75 10.97 -0.22
C TYR A 275 -7.09 12.34 -0.45
N ALA A 276 -7.30 12.96 -1.61
CA ALA A 276 -6.72 14.26 -1.91
C ALA A 276 -7.18 15.34 -0.91
N SER A 277 -8.48 15.36 -0.57
CA SER A 277 -9.04 16.32 0.39
C SER A 277 -8.59 16.05 1.83
N LEU A 278 -8.55 14.78 2.26
CA LEU A 278 -8.01 14.36 3.56
C LEU A 278 -6.55 14.80 3.72
N MET A 279 -5.74 14.60 2.68
CA MET A 279 -4.31 14.91 2.72
C MET A 279 -4.05 16.40 2.78
N VAL A 280 -4.84 17.20 2.07
CA VAL A 280 -4.82 18.66 2.22
C VAL A 280 -5.18 19.07 3.64
N LEU A 281 -6.26 18.53 4.20
CA LEU A 281 -6.69 18.85 5.57
C LEU A 281 -5.59 18.56 6.59
N VAL A 282 -5.03 17.36 6.54
CA VAL A 282 -4.00 16.91 7.49
C VAL A 282 -2.71 17.70 7.32
N SER A 283 -2.29 17.97 6.07
CA SER A 283 -1.10 18.77 5.78
C SER A 283 -1.21 20.20 6.35
N LEU A 284 -2.41 20.80 6.31
CA LEU A 284 -2.68 22.12 6.84
C LEU A 284 -2.81 22.11 8.37
N LEU A 285 -3.45 21.08 8.93
CA LEU A 285 -3.63 20.90 10.38
C LEU A 285 -2.27 20.82 11.09
N PHE A 286 -1.37 19.97 10.58
CA PHE A 286 -0.03 19.79 11.15
C PHE A 286 1.02 20.75 10.58
N ARG A 287 0.65 21.56 9.58
CA ARG A 287 1.57 22.42 8.81
C ARG A 287 2.77 21.67 8.25
N ASN A 288 2.57 20.40 7.93
CA ASN A 288 3.61 19.51 7.44
C ASN A 288 2.99 18.39 6.60
N GLY A 289 3.37 18.31 5.32
CA GLY A 289 2.90 17.25 4.42
C GLY A 289 3.27 15.84 4.87
N PHE A 290 4.38 15.66 5.58
CA PHE A 290 4.78 14.33 6.07
C PHE A 290 3.81 13.76 7.12
N ALA A 291 3.12 14.61 7.89
CA ALA A 291 2.19 14.17 8.92
C ALA A 291 0.93 13.50 8.35
N ALA A 292 0.67 13.69 7.05
CA ALA A 292 -0.49 13.15 6.38
C ALA A 292 -0.30 11.72 5.86
N ILE A 293 0.95 11.32 5.59
CA ILE A 293 1.33 9.98 5.12
C ILE A 293 0.87 8.84 6.07
N PRO A 294 1.06 8.91 7.40
CA PRO A 294 0.67 7.80 8.28
C PRO A 294 -0.85 7.62 8.35
N LEU A 295 -1.62 8.71 8.36
CA LEU A 295 -3.08 8.65 8.39
C LEU A 295 -3.65 7.99 7.12
N PHE A 296 -2.98 8.15 6.00
CA PHE A 296 -3.32 7.44 4.78
C PHE A 296 -3.15 5.92 4.89
N PHE A 297 -2.02 5.46 5.41
CA PHE A 297 -1.84 4.01 5.57
C PHE A 297 -2.86 3.41 6.54
N ILE A 298 -3.25 4.15 7.58
CA ILE A 298 -4.35 3.75 8.49
C ILE A 298 -5.68 3.61 7.73
N THR A 299 -5.95 4.51 6.78
CA THR A 299 -7.22 4.49 6.01
C THR A 299 -7.20 3.46 4.87
N ILE A 300 -6.04 3.08 4.34
CA ILE A 300 -5.91 1.87 3.52
C ILE A 300 -6.17 0.64 4.38
N LEU A 301 -5.56 0.55 5.57
CA LEU A 301 -5.74 -0.56 6.49
C LEU A 301 -7.21 -0.77 6.85
N SER A 302 -7.93 0.31 7.17
CA SER A 302 -9.37 0.23 7.42
C SER A 302 -10.16 -0.27 6.22
N SER A 303 -9.67 0.01 5.00
CA SER A 303 -10.29 -0.51 3.78
C SER A 303 -10.10 -2.03 3.65
N MET A 304 -8.99 -2.60 4.11
CA MET A 304 -8.74 -4.04 3.98
C MET A 304 -9.50 -4.91 4.99
N MET A 305 -10.19 -4.30 5.95
CA MET A 305 -10.95 -5.04 6.96
C MET A 305 -12.17 -5.75 6.34
N THR A 306 -12.37 -7.02 6.67
CA THR A 306 -13.54 -7.82 6.25
C THR A 306 -14.43 -8.18 7.44
N THR A 307 -15.74 -8.17 7.24
CA THR A 307 -16.77 -8.62 8.19
C THR A 307 -17.40 -9.87 7.64
N THR A 308 -17.74 -10.80 8.52
CA THR A 308 -18.52 -11.98 8.18
C THR A 308 -20.00 -11.68 8.37
N LEU A 309 -20.81 -11.85 7.33
CA LEU A 309 -22.26 -11.79 7.45
C LEU A 309 -22.82 -12.98 8.25
N SER A 310 -24.08 -12.86 8.65
CA SER A 310 -24.83 -13.90 9.36
C SER A 310 -24.92 -15.22 8.58
N ASP A 311 -24.82 -15.18 7.26
CA ASP A 311 -24.79 -16.33 6.36
C ASP A 311 -23.38 -16.93 6.16
N GLY A 312 -22.39 -16.45 6.92
CA GLY A 312 -21.00 -16.87 6.83
C GLY A 312 -20.24 -16.36 5.62
N THR A 313 -20.80 -15.46 4.80
CA THR A 313 -20.03 -14.83 3.71
C THR A 313 -19.10 -13.76 4.26
N CYS A 314 -17.85 -13.73 3.80
CA CYS A 314 -16.91 -12.64 4.13
C CYS A 314 -17.15 -11.49 3.15
N VAL A 315 -17.43 -10.29 3.67
CA VAL A 315 -17.58 -9.07 2.87
C VAL A 315 -16.69 -7.98 3.44
N GLN A 316 -16.23 -7.05 2.61
CA GLN A 316 -15.42 -5.93 3.06
C GLN A 316 -16.20 -5.00 4.03
N TRP A 317 -15.54 -4.33 4.97
CA TRP A 317 -16.14 -3.29 5.84
C TRP A 317 -16.43 -2.02 5.05
N MET A 318 -17.57 -2.02 4.34
CA MET A 318 -17.89 -1.00 3.33
C MET A 318 -18.05 0.43 3.89
N TRP A 319 -18.35 0.61 5.18
CA TRP A 319 -18.55 1.94 5.78
C TRP A 319 -17.25 2.74 5.94
N LEU A 320 -16.12 2.06 6.10
CA LEU A 320 -14.80 2.64 6.41
C LEU A 320 -13.76 2.43 5.30
N ALA A 321 -14.22 1.92 4.14
CA ALA A 321 -13.36 1.54 3.03
C ALA A 321 -13.42 2.55 1.88
N PRO A 322 -12.48 3.50 1.80
CA PRO A 322 -12.23 4.27 0.59
C PRO A 322 -11.91 3.38 -0.61
N ILE A 323 -11.05 2.38 -0.43
CA ILE A 323 -10.66 1.45 -1.49
C ILE A 323 -11.59 0.24 -1.43
N ILE A 324 -12.25 -0.09 -2.53
CA ILE A 324 -13.06 -1.32 -2.63
C ILE A 324 -12.23 -2.35 -3.36
N SER A 325 -11.93 -3.48 -2.72
CA SER A 325 -11.29 -4.63 -3.36
C SER A 325 -12.34 -5.70 -3.60
N TYR A 326 -12.34 -6.26 -4.80
CA TYR A 326 -13.17 -7.40 -5.13
C TYR A 326 -12.26 -8.52 -5.59
N ASP A 327 -12.36 -9.68 -4.96
CA ASP A 327 -11.32 -10.71 -5.07
C ASP A 327 -11.48 -11.60 -6.31
N ASN A 328 -12.68 -11.71 -6.87
CA ASN A 328 -12.97 -12.63 -7.97
C ASN A 328 -13.35 -11.91 -9.27
N PHE A 329 -12.59 -12.15 -10.34
CA PHE A 329 -12.69 -11.44 -11.62
C PHE A 329 -14.07 -11.53 -12.30
N TYR A 330 -14.66 -12.74 -12.44
CA TYR A 330 -15.93 -12.94 -13.16
C TYR A 330 -17.18 -12.88 -12.28
N GLN A 331 -17.04 -12.64 -10.98
CA GLN A 331 -18.16 -12.71 -10.06
C GLN A 331 -19.03 -11.43 -10.15
N LEU A 332 -20.35 -11.63 -10.17
CA LEU A 332 -21.32 -10.53 -10.13
C LEU A 332 -21.42 -9.97 -8.70
N VAL A 333 -21.35 -8.65 -8.56
CA VAL A 333 -21.64 -7.97 -7.28
C VAL A 333 -23.14 -8.14 -6.95
N PRO A 334 -23.50 -8.75 -5.81
CA PRO A 334 -24.88 -8.85 -5.37
C PRO A 334 -25.55 -7.47 -5.23
N HIS A 335 -26.86 -7.40 -5.49
CA HIS A 335 -27.58 -6.12 -5.47
C HIS A 335 -27.49 -5.39 -4.12
N SER A 336 -27.54 -6.14 -3.00
CA SER A 336 -27.38 -5.59 -1.65
C SER A 336 -26.01 -4.94 -1.43
N GLN A 337 -24.94 -5.54 -1.96
CA GLN A 337 -23.59 -4.99 -1.89
C GLN A 337 -23.43 -3.76 -2.77
N MET A 338 -24.05 -3.77 -3.96
CA MET A 338 -24.01 -2.62 -4.87
C MET A 338 -24.63 -1.36 -4.25
N GLN A 339 -25.74 -1.50 -3.51
CA GLN A 339 -26.35 -0.39 -2.77
C GLN A 339 -25.41 0.20 -1.71
N ALA A 340 -24.72 -0.65 -0.96
CA ALA A 340 -23.73 -0.22 0.02
C ALA A 340 -22.54 0.49 -0.64
N TYR A 341 -22.09 0.05 -1.83
CA TYR A 341 -21.07 0.76 -2.59
C TYR A 341 -21.52 2.15 -3.02
N ILE A 342 -22.74 2.31 -3.51
CA ILE A 342 -23.28 3.63 -3.89
C ILE A 342 -23.30 4.56 -2.68
N ILE A 343 -23.78 4.09 -1.53
CA ILE A 343 -23.82 4.86 -0.29
C ILE A 343 -22.41 5.26 0.15
N ASN A 344 -21.45 4.33 0.11
CA ASN A 344 -20.05 4.61 0.39
C ASN A 344 -19.50 5.71 -0.53
N ARG A 345 -19.71 5.61 -1.86
CA ARG A 345 -19.21 6.59 -2.82
C ARG A 345 -19.79 7.99 -2.61
N ILE A 346 -21.08 8.08 -2.31
CA ILE A 346 -21.73 9.34 -1.96
C ILE A 346 -21.14 9.90 -0.64
N GLY A 347 -20.99 9.04 0.37
CA GLY A 347 -20.41 9.40 1.66
C GLY A 347 -18.99 9.95 1.54
N LEU A 348 -18.12 9.33 0.73
CA LEU A 348 -16.76 9.80 0.46
C LEU A 348 -16.76 11.18 -0.20
N CYS A 349 -17.65 11.42 -1.17
CA CYS A 349 -17.79 12.73 -1.81
C CYS A 349 -18.23 13.82 -0.80
N ILE A 350 -19.22 13.52 0.05
CA ILE A 350 -19.68 14.45 1.10
C ILE A 350 -18.53 14.75 2.07
N LEU A 351 -17.83 13.71 2.54
CA LEU A 351 -16.72 13.85 3.49
C LEU A 351 -15.56 14.64 2.88
N SER A 352 -15.33 14.50 1.57
CA SER A 352 -14.33 15.29 0.84
C SER A 352 -14.64 16.79 0.87
N VAL A 353 -15.91 17.15 0.65
CA VAL A 353 -16.36 18.55 0.72
C VAL A 353 -16.16 19.09 2.13
N ILE A 354 -16.55 18.33 3.16
CA ILE A 354 -16.35 18.71 4.56
C ILE A 354 -14.86 18.97 4.83
N PHE A 355 -13.96 18.07 4.43
CA PHE A 355 -12.52 18.24 4.63
C PHE A 355 -11.95 19.48 3.93
N LEU A 356 -12.40 19.80 2.72
CA LEU A 356 -11.98 21.01 2.03
C LEU A 356 -12.49 22.28 2.73
N LEU A 357 -13.74 22.28 3.22
CA LEU A 357 -14.29 23.41 3.97
C LEU A 357 -13.56 23.61 5.30
N THR A 358 -13.28 22.52 6.03
CA THR A 358 -12.47 22.56 7.26
C THR A 358 -11.05 23.06 6.98
N SER A 359 -10.45 22.64 5.86
CA SER A 359 -9.14 23.13 5.40
C SER A 359 -9.14 24.65 5.18
N CYS A 360 -10.20 25.17 4.55
CA CYS A 360 -10.39 26.61 4.35
C CYS A 360 -10.50 27.35 5.69
N HIS A 361 -11.27 26.79 6.63
CA HIS A 361 -11.44 27.35 7.96
C HIS A 361 -10.13 27.39 8.77
N ILE A 362 -9.35 26.30 8.76
CA ILE A 362 -8.03 26.25 9.42
C ILE A 362 -7.11 27.32 8.85
N TRP A 363 -7.04 27.44 7.53
CA TRP A 363 -6.22 28.46 6.89
C TRP A 363 -6.65 29.88 7.28
N ALA A 364 -7.94 30.17 7.27
CA ALA A 364 -8.47 31.46 7.70
C ALA A 364 -8.07 31.80 9.15
N ARG A 365 -8.28 30.88 10.09
CA ARG A 365 -7.92 31.10 11.50
C ARG A 365 -6.42 31.34 11.69
N THR A 366 -5.57 30.60 10.96
CA THR A 366 -4.11 30.82 11.03
C THR A 366 -3.68 32.16 10.44
N SER A 367 -4.35 32.63 9.39
CA SER A 367 -4.11 33.94 8.79
C SER A 367 -4.41 35.09 9.74
N GLU A 368 -5.51 35.01 10.47
CA GLU A 368 -5.96 36.05 11.41
C GLU A 368 -5.08 36.13 12.66
N ALA A 369 -4.72 34.97 13.23
CA ALA A 369 -3.81 34.91 14.37
C ALA A 369 -2.45 35.56 14.07
N ARG A 370 -1.95 35.39 12.83
CA ARG A 370 -0.69 35.98 12.38
C ARG A 370 -0.80 37.49 12.16
N LYS A 371 -1.91 37.98 11.57
CA LYS A 371 -2.20 39.42 11.47
C LYS A 371 -2.23 40.10 12.86
N ARG A 372 -2.83 39.45 13.87
CA ARG A 372 -2.82 39.96 15.26
C ARG A 372 -1.42 39.96 15.88
N SER A 373 -0.62 38.91 15.67
CA SER A 373 0.77 38.85 16.16
C SER A 373 1.69 39.93 15.54
N ARG A 374 1.42 40.37 14.30
CA ARG A 374 2.15 41.48 13.66
C ARG A 374 1.82 42.83 14.26
N LYS A 375 0.54 43.10 14.57
CA LYS A 375 0.17 44.30 15.34
C LYS A 375 0.90 44.36 16.69
N PHE A 376 1.18 43.20 17.29
CA PHE A 376 1.89 43.10 18.56
C PHE A 376 3.43 43.07 18.44
N LYS A 377 4.01 42.68 17.29
CA LYS A 377 5.47 42.68 17.07
C LYS A 377 6.02 44.01 16.57
N PHE A 378 5.20 44.86 15.93
CA PHE A 378 5.63 46.22 15.56
C PHE A 378 5.75 47.17 16.76
N SER A 379 5.25 46.80 17.95
CA SER A 379 5.47 47.55 19.20
C SER A 379 6.71 47.12 19.99
N HIS A 380 7.41 46.05 19.58
CA HIS A 380 8.67 45.63 20.20
C HIS A 380 9.66 45.16 19.14
N THR A 381 10.42 46.12 18.60
CA THR A 381 11.76 45.87 18.07
C THR A 381 12.58 45.18 19.16
N SER A 382 12.85 43.89 18.98
CA SER A 382 13.77 43.15 19.85
C SER A 382 14.91 42.60 19.02
N LEU A 383 16.10 43.04 19.44
CA LEU A 383 17.43 42.66 19.02
C LEU A 383 17.54 41.23 18.49
N VAL A 384 18.11 41.09 17.30
CA VAL A 384 18.78 39.87 16.86
C VAL A 384 19.96 39.67 17.80
N ARG A 385 19.82 38.74 18.75
CA ARG A 385 20.90 38.32 19.63
C ARG A 385 21.79 37.38 18.82
N ASP A 386 22.99 37.85 18.48
CA ASP A 386 24.05 37.01 17.91
C ASP A 386 24.36 35.85 18.87
N SER A 387 23.85 34.67 18.55
CA SER A 387 24.21 33.44 19.25
C SER A 387 25.59 32.98 18.78
N LYS A 388 26.61 33.19 19.63
CA LYS A 388 27.93 32.57 19.44
C LYS A 388 27.79 31.03 19.33
N PRO A 389 28.61 30.37 18.49
CA PRO A 389 28.53 28.92 18.27
C PRO A 389 28.76 28.12 19.55
N PRO A 390 28.06 26.98 19.76
CA PRO A 390 28.39 26.08 20.85
C PRO A 390 29.76 25.45 20.60
N GLN A 391 30.76 25.92 21.34
CA GLN A 391 32.10 25.35 21.37
C GLN A 391 32.04 23.93 21.99
N LYS A 392 32.54 22.95 21.23
CA LYS A 392 32.74 21.54 21.61
C LYS A 392 31.50 20.80 22.14
N SER A 393 30.57 20.47 21.26
CA SER A 393 29.60 19.41 21.55
C SER A 393 30.32 18.05 21.55
N GLY A 394 30.29 17.34 22.68
CA GLY A 394 30.88 16.00 22.81
C GLY A 394 30.29 15.01 21.80
N ALA A 395 30.98 13.90 21.53
CA ALA A 395 30.54 12.87 20.57
C ALA A 395 29.07 12.43 20.79
N PHE A 396 28.63 12.38 22.05
CA PHE A 396 27.25 12.05 22.42
C PHE A 396 26.23 13.12 22.00
N ALA A 397 26.52 14.41 22.16
CA ALA A 397 25.64 15.49 21.70
C ALA A 397 25.53 15.51 20.17
N PHE A 398 26.62 15.16 19.48
CA PHE A 398 26.65 15.01 18.02
C PHE A 398 25.86 13.78 17.54
N VAL A 399 25.93 12.65 18.26
CA VAL A 399 25.11 11.46 17.99
C VAL A 399 23.64 11.75 18.27
N LYS A 400 23.30 12.38 19.40
CA LYS A 400 21.93 12.80 19.75
C LYS A 400 21.34 13.75 18.70
N TYR A 401 22.16 14.65 18.15
CA TYR A 401 21.76 15.54 17.06
C TYR A 401 21.49 14.78 15.75
N ASN A 402 22.38 13.87 15.35
CA ASN A 402 22.15 13.05 14.15
C ASN A 402 20.99 12.07 14.33
N ALA A 403 20.78 11.55 15.54
CA ALA A 403 19.61 10.76 15.87
C ALA A 403 18.33 11.60 15.75
N LYS A 404 18.29 12.83 16.30
CA LYS A 404 17.14 13.74 16.14
C LYS A 404 16.80 14.09 14.68
N ILE A 405 17.82 14.10 13.81
CA ILE A 405 17.66 14.38 12.37
C ILE A 405 17.23 13.13 11.59
N ALA A 406 17.86 11.98 11.87
CA ALA A 406 17.55 10.71 11.21
C ALA A 406 16.19 10.15 11.66
N ALA A 407 15.84 10.38 12.93
CA ALA A 407 14.62 9.96 13.60
C ALA A 407 13.63 11.12 13.69
N SER A 408 13.21 11.68 12.55
CA SER A 408 12.08 12.62 12.61
C SER A 408 10.87 11.85 13.14
N PRO A 409 10.17 12.35 14.19
CA PRO A 409 9.10 11.59 14.86
C PRO A 409 8.04 11.09 13.88
N ILE A 410 7.79 11.88 12.83
CA ILE A 410 6.80 11.59 11.80
C ILE A 410 7.24 10.44 10.88
N GLN A 411 8.51 10.38 10.47
CA GLN A 411 9.01 9.25 9.66
C GLN A 411 9.03 7.95 10.45
N LEU A 412 9.38 8.02 11.74
CA LEU A 412 9.33 6.87 12.64
C LEU A 412 7.90 6.40 12.84
N SER A 413 6.92 7.31 12.99
CA SER A 413 5.51 6.96 13.10
C SER A 413 4.95 6.33 11.81
N VAL A 414 5.35 6.80 10.62
CA VAL A 414 4.95 6.18 9.34
C VAL A 414 5.58 4.80 9.18
N ALA A 415 6.87 4.67 9.46
CA ALA A 415 7.57 3.38 9.44
C ALA A 415 6.94 2.40 10.44
N PHE A 416 6.56 2.88 11.63
CA PHE A 416 5.88 2.10 12.65
C PHE A 416 4.49 1.63 12.20
N ILE A 417 3.70 2.50 11.55
CA ILE A 417 2.37 2.15 11.03
C ILE A 417 2.47 1.13 9.88
N LEU A 418 3.46 1.28 9.00
CA LEU A 418 3.74 0.28 7.96
C LEU A 418 4.16 -1.06 8.55
N LEU A 419 4.86 -1.05 9.68
CA LEU A 419 5.24 -2.26 10.38
C LEU A 419 4.08 -2.89 11.16
N ILE A 420 3.06 -2.12 11.56
CA ILE A 420 1.79 -2.66 12.10
C ILE A 420 0.95 -3.34 11.00
N PHE A 421 1.11 -2.95 9.74
CA PHE A 421 0.40 -3.58 8.60
C PHE A 421 0.66 -5.09 8.54
N THR A 422 1.86 -5.54 8.92
CA THR A 422 2.23 -6.97 8.94
C THR A 422 1.35 -7.76 9.90
N ILE A 423 1.09 -7.20 11.08
CA ILE A 423 0.26 -7.79 12.14
C ILE A 423 -1.18 -7.97 11.63
N THR A 424 -1.67 -7.02 10.83
CA THR A 424 -3.05 -7.03 10.33
C THR A 424 -3.25 -8.09 9.24
N THR A 425 -2.30 -8.22 8.30
CA THR A 425 -2.33 -9.27 7.25
C THR A 425 -2.29 -10.69 7.82
N ILE A 426 -1.55 -10.90 8.92
CA ILE A 426 -1.47 -12.20 9.59
C ILE A 426 -2.79 -12.54 10.29
N LEU A 427 -3.42 -11.56 10.94
CA LEU A 427 -4.73 -11.71 11.60
C LEU A 427 -5.86 -12.04 10.61
N THR A 428 -5.82 -11.49 9.39
CA THR A 428 -6.88 -11.67 8.38
C THR A 428 -6.77 -12.97 7.59
N GLU A 429 -5.56 -13.44 7.27
CA GLU A 429 -5.39 -14.59 6.35
C GLU A 429 -5.14 -15.93 7.05
N ASN A 430 -5.10 -15.99 8.38
CA ASN A 430 -4.90 -17.25 9.13
C ASN A 430 -3.65 -18.02 8.64
N ARG A 431 -2.63 -17.29 8.23
CA ARG A 431 -1.39 -17.83 7.70
C ARG A 431 -0.57 -18.45 8.83
N GLY A 432 -0.01 -19.64 8.60
CA GLY A 432 0.83 -20.32 9.60
C GLY A 432 2.10 -19.53 9.93
N VAL A 433 2.79 -19.91 11.03
CA VAL A 433 4.09 -19.35 11.49
C VAL A 433 5.13 -19.27 10.35
N THR A 434 4.95 -20.12 9.36
CA THR A 434 5.70 -20.31 8.10
C THR A 434 5.61 -19.18 7.08
N GLU A 435 4.72 -18.21 7.27
CA GLU A 435 4.48 -17.15 6.28
C GLU A 435 4.72 -15.75 6.86
N ILE A 436 5.08 -15.68 8.16
CA ILE A 436 5.38 -14.45 8.89
C ILE A 436 6.48 -13.65 8.21
N GLY A 437 7.57 -14.29 7.74
CA GLY A 437 8.64 -13.53 7.09
C GLY A 437 8.27 -12.96 5.71
N MET A 438 7.33 -13.58 4.98
CA MET A 438 6.85 -13.03 3.70
C MET A 438 5.97 -11.80 3.91
N SER A 439 5.12 -11.78 4.95
CA SER A 439 4.25 -10.64 5.25
C SER A 439 5.04 -9.45 5.80
N ILE A 440 6.13 -9.70 6.53
CA ILE A 440 6.94 -8.64 7.14
C ILE A 440 7.88 -7.96 6.12
N LEU A 441 8.50 -8.72 5.21
CA LEU A 441 9.59 -8.22 4.36
C LEU A 441 9.19 -7.06 3.45
N GLY A 442 8.02 -7.15 2.79
CA GLY A 442 7.51 -6.10 1.91
C GLY A 442 7.35 -4.79 2.68
N ASN A 443 6.71 -4.84 3.84
CA ASN A 443 6.44 -3.68 4.70
C ASN A 443 7.71 -3.03 5.26
N ILE A 444 8.74 -3.82 5.55
CA ILE A 444 10.06 -3.29 5.93
C ILE A 444 10.72 -2.54 4.78
N ALA A 445 10.60 -3.03 3.55
CA ALA A 445 11.10 -2.30 2.39
C ALA A 445 10.40 -0.94 2.26
N TRP A 446 9.06 -0.89 2.41
CA TRP A 446 8.29 0.36 2.45
C TRP A 446 8.76 1.30 3.57
N ALA A 447 8.92 0.79 4.79
CA ALA A 447 9.41 1.56 5.94
C ALA A 447 10.83 2.11 5.70
N SER A 448 11.72 1.30 5.13
CA SER A 448 13.12 1.69 4.87
C SER A 448 13.23 2.82 3.86
N VAL A 449 12.44 2.77 2.78
CA VAL A 449 12.37 3.85 1.77
C VAL A 449 12.04 5.20 2.43
N ILE A 450 11.07 5.22 3.34
CA ILE A 450 10.62 6.46 3.99
C ILE A 450 11.68 7.00 4.95
N VAL A 451 12.29 6.12 5.74
CA VAL A 451 13.29 6.50 6.74
C VAL A 451 14.58 7.01 6.06
N PHE A 452 14.98 6.45 4.92
CA PHE A 452 16.23 6.82 4.26
C PHE A 452 16.10 7.98 3.27
N SER A 453 14.91 8.23 2.71
CA SER A 453 14.69 9.27 1.69
C SER A 453 15.10 10.69 2.12
N ASN A 454 14.92 11.07 3.40
CA ASN A 454 15.28 12.41 3.89
C ASN A 454 16.72 12.56 4.36
N ILE A 455 17.54 11.49 4.34
CA ILE A 455 18.95 11.57 4.78
C ILE A 455 19.70 12.67 4.00
N TYR A 456 19.38 12.82 2.72
CA TYR A 456 20.02 13.75 1.79
C TYR A 456 19.30 15.09 1.65
N SER A 457 17.96 15.11 1.67
CA SER A 457 17.18 16.35 1.50
C SER A 457 17.42 17.37 2.62
N ILE A 458 17.76 16.90 3.83
CA ILE A 458 18.10 17.75 4.97
C ILE A 458 19.46 18.43 4.75
N GLU A 459 20.36 17.84 3.98
CA GLU A 459 21.69 18.40 3.68
C GLU A 459 21.61 19.52 2.62
N TYR A 460 20.66 19.43 1.68
CA TYR A 460 20.43 20.45 0.64
C TYR A 460 19.37 21.51 1.00
N SER A 461 18.46 21.21 1.93
CA SER A 461 17.51 22.19 2.45
C SER A 461 18.27 23.24 3.27
N HIS A 462 18.50 24.40 2.64
CA HIS A 462 19.17 25.63 3.13
C HIS A 462 18.74 26.20 4.51
N LYS A 463 18.00 25.47 5.35
CA LYS A 463 17.26 26.00 6.50
C LYS A 463 17.93 25.89 7.86
N THR A 464 19.15 25.40 7.97
CA THR A 464 19.88 25.49 9.24
C THR A 464 21.24 26.14 9.02
N MET A 465 21.48 27.26 9.70
CA MET A 465 22.83 27.82 9.94
C MET A 465 23.82 26.75 10.43
N ASP A 466 23.31 25.62 10.93
CA ASP A 466 24.05 24.42 11.33
C ASP A 466 24.82 23.73 10.17
N ASN A 467 24.37 23.83 8.92
CA ASN A 467 25.08 23.24 7.76
C ASN A 467 26.42 23.93 7.45
N PHE A 468 26.61 25.18 7.90
CA PHE A 468 27.90 25.88 7.85
C PHE A 468 28.94 25.28 8.81
N TYR A 469 28.52 24.53 9.83
CA TYR A 469 29.42 23.88 10.80
C TYR A 469 29.78 22.43 10.42
N LEU A 470 28.98 21.79 9.57
CA LEU A 470 29.23 20.42 9.06
C LEU A 470 30.08 20.40 7.78
N THR A 471 30.24 21.54 7.11
CA THR A 471 30.86 21.68 5.78
C THR A 471 32.34 21.31 5.76
N ASN A 472 33.00 21.25 6.93
CA ASN A 472 34.43 20.90 7.06
C ASN A 472 34.71 19.48 7.59
N ARG A 473 33.69 18.61 7.71
CA ARG A 473 33.84 17.21 8.16
C ARG A 473 33.44 16.20 7.08
N ASN A 474 33.99 14.99 7.18
CA ASN A 474 33.78 13.87 6.25
C ASN A 474 32.27 13.56 6.06
N LYS A 475 31.64 14.16 5.03
CA LYS A 475 30.22 14.03 4.68
C LYS A 475 29.79 12.57 4.54
N LEU A 476 30.66 11.73 3.97
CA LEU A 476 30.42 10.29 3.84
C LEU A 476 30.27 9.61 5.21
N GLY A 477 31.12 9.99 6.17
CA GLY A 477 31.06 9.47 7.54
C GLY A 477 29.77 9.89 8.26
N ILE A 478 29.24 11.07 7.96
CA ILE A 478 27.95 11.53 8.51
C ILE A 478 26.80 10.75 7.89
N MET A 479 26.80 10.53 6.57
CA MET A 479 25.79 9.73 5.87
C MET A 479 25.80 8.27 6.35
N ALA A 480 26.97 7.64 6.45
CA ALA A 480 27.10 6.27 6.93
C ALA A 480 26.58 6.10 8.37
N ARG A 481 26.84 7.07 9.25
CA ARG A 481 26.30 7.07 10.62
C ARG A 481 24.77 7.20 10.64
N ARG A 482 24.17 8.00 9.77
CA ARG A 482 22.71 8.14 9.67
C ARG A 482 22.05 6.87 9.13
N ILE A 483 22.65 6.25 8.12
CA ILE A 483 22.24 4.93 7.63
C ILE A 483 22.27 3.90 8.77
N PHE A 484 23.37 3.88 9.54
CA PHE A 484 23.50 2.97 10.69
C PHE A 484 22.42 3.19 11.75
N ILE A 485 22.16 4.44 12.14
CA ILE A 485 21.09 4.77 13.12
C ILE A 485 19.73 4.29 12.63
N ASN A 486 19.43 4.51 11.34
CA ASN A 486 18.16 4.08 10.75
C ASN A 486 18.03 2.55 10.65
N LEU A 487 19.13 1.84 10.37
CA LEU A 487 19.15 0.37 10.41
C LEU A 487 18.92 -0.16 11.83
N CYS A 488 19.53 0.43 12.85
CA CYS A 488 19.29 0.06 14.24
C CYS A 488 17.82 0.25 14.64
N PHE A 489 17.18 1.33 14.17
CA PHE A 489 15.75 1.55 14.41
C PHE A 489 14.89 0.45 13.77
N ILE A 490 15.16 0.14 12.49
CA ILE A 490 14.43 -0.91 11.78
C ILE A 490 14.64 -2.28 12.46
N PHE A 491 15.87 -2.61 12.87
CA PHE A 491 16.18 -3.83 13.63
C PHE A 491 15.32 -3.99 14.89
N ILE A 492 15.22 -2.93 15.70
CA ILE A 492 14.41 -2.93 16.92
C ILE A 492 12.95 -3.20 16.57
N MET A 493 12.42 -2.51 15.57
CA MET A 493 11.01 -2.64 15.18
C MET A 493 10.68 -4.01 14.59
N VAL A 494 11.54 -4.56 13.72
CA VAL A 494 11.37 -5.91 13.17
C VAL A 494 11.36 -6.95 14.29
N SER A 495 12.20 -6.77 15.31
CA SER A 495 12.21 -7.67 16.46
C SER A 495 10.91 -7.59 17.24
N ILE A 496 10.40 -6.39 17.52
CA ILE A 496 9.13 -6.20 18.23
C ILE A 496 7.97 -6.85 17.46
N VAL A 497 7.85 -6.56 16.16
CA VAL A 497 6.80 -7.11 15.29
C VAL A 497 6.86 -8.64 15.26
N PHE A 498 8.05 -9.21 15.04
CA PHE A 498 8.23 -10.67 15.00
C PHE A 498 7.76 -11.35 16.30
N PHE A 499 8.06 -10.78 17.47
CA PHE A 499 7.63 -11.35 18.75
C PHE A 499 6.13 -11.16 19.01
N ILE A 500 5.54 -10.05 18.57
CA ILE A 500 4.08 -9.85 18.64
C ILE A 500 3.37 -10.86 17.72
N ASP A 501 3.86 -11.03 16.50
CA ASP A 501 3.31 -12.00 15.54
C ASP A 501 3.42 -13.44 16.06
N LEU A 502 4.56 -13.80 16.66
CA LEU A 502 4.73 -15.09 17.32
C LEU A 502 3.70 -15.31 18.43
N PHE A 503 3.46 -14.29 19.27
CA PHE A 503 2.50 -14.35 20.37
C PHE A 503 1.04 -14.44 19.89
N LEU A 504 0.70 -13.82 18.77
CA LEU A 504 -0.65 -13.85 18.19
C LEU A 504 -0.95 -15.16 17.45
N VAL A 505 0.07 -15.85 16.92
CA VAL A 505 -0.09 -17.10 16.17
C VAL A 505 0.00 -18.35 17.06
N ASP A 506 0.68 -18.28 18.21
CA ASP A 506 0.83 -19.43 19.10
C ASP A 506 -0.51 -19.85 19.74
N LYS A 507 -1.07 -20.95 19.24
CA LYS A 507 -1.97 -21.82 20.01
C LYS A 507 -1.13 -22.72 20.92
N PRO A 508 -1.63 -23.07 22.12
CA PRO A 508 -0.85 -23.84 23.09
C PRO A 508 -0.61 -25.26 22.57
N GLY A 509 0.59 -25.51 22.03
CA GLY A 509 1.09 -26.86 21.75
C GLY A 509 1.96 -26.96 20.50
N SER A 510 3.24 -27.29 20.71
CA SER A 510 4.16 -27.89 19.73
C SER A 510 5.09 -27.03 18.86
N VAL A 511 5.74 -25.99 19.40
CA VAL A 511 6.89 -25.39 18.70
C VAL A 511 8.19 -25.45 19.52
N ILE A 512 9.18 -26.19 19.02
CA ILE A 512 10.50 -26.42 19.62
C ILE A 512 11.34 -25.13 19.53
N GLY A 513 11.82 -24.62 20.68
CA GLY A 513 12.51 -23.32 20.78
C GLY A 513 13.76 -23.12 19.89
N THR A 514 14.41 -24.19 19.44
CA THR A 514 15.57 -24.10 18.53
C THR A 514 15.20 -23.67 17.11
N VAL A 515 14.01 -24.04 16.63
CA VAL A 515 13.52 -23.69 15.28
C VAL A 515 13.07 -22.22 15.21
N ILE A 516 12.52 -21.69 16.31
CA ILE A 516 12.14 -20.29 16.46
C ILE A 516 13.39 -19.40 16.36
N LEU A 517 14.47 -19.77 17.04
CA LEU A 517 15.70 -18.98 17.07
C LEU A 517 16.34 -18.86 15.68
N ILE A 518 16.45 -19.97 14.94
CA ILE A 518 17.01 -19.98 13.57
C ILE A 518 16.15 -19.12 12.63
N SER A 519 14.83 -19.23 12.75
CA SER A 519 13.88 -18.45 11.94
C SER A 519 13.93 -16.96 12.24
N TYR A 520 14.07 -16.58 13.52
CA TYR A 520 14.27 -15.18 13.92
C TYR A 520 15.54 -14.60 13.28
N PHE A 521 16.68 -15.29 13.38
CA PHE A 521 17.93 -14.82 12.79
C PHE A 521 17.85 -14.66 11.27
N LYS A 522 17.27 -15.64 10.57
CA LYS A 522 17.04 -15.53 9.12
C LYS A 522 16.14 -14.35 8.78
N THR A 523 15.05 -14.16 9.51
CA THR A 523 14.12 -13.04 9.29
C THR A 523 14.84 -11.71 9.45
N VAL A 524 15.55 -11.52 10.57
CA VAL A 524 16.28 -10.28 10.86
C VAL A 524 17.34 -9.97 9.80
N ILE A 525 18.16 -10.95 9.41
CA ILE A 525 19.22 -10.73 8.40
C ILE A 525 18.62 -10.35 7.05
N THR A 526 17.55 -11.02 6.64
CA THR A 526 16.81 -10.76 5.40
C THR A 526 16.24 -9.35 5.40
N CYS A 527 15.57 -8.98 6.49
CA CYS A 527 14.95 -7.69 6.70
C CYS A 527 15.96 -6.54 6.69
N MET A 528 17.12 -6.74 7.33
CA MET A 528 18.19 -5.74 7.39
C MET A 528 18.87 -5.56 6.03
N SER A 529 19.12 -6.65 5.30
CA SER A 529 19.70 -6.61 3.95
C SER A 529 18.77 -5.91 2.96
N CYS A 530 17.47 -6.23 3.05
CA CYS A 530 16.40 -5.60 2.27
C CYS A 530 16.26 -4.10 2.59
N SER A 531 16.20 -3.75 3.87
CA SER A 531 16.14 -2.36 4.33
C SER A 531 17.33 -1.56 3.81
N LEU A 532 18.55 -2.09 3.92
CA LEU A 532 19.76 -1.41 3.47
C LEU A 532 19.72 -1.14 1.96
N PHE A 533 19.25 -2.09 1.15
CA PHE A 533 19.11 -1.92 -0.30
C PHE A 533 18.07 -0.88 -0.69
N PHE A 534 16.82 -1.05 -0.26
CA PHE A 534 15.76 -0.11 -0.63
C PHE A 534 15.99 1.28 -0.05
N GLY A 535 16.59 1.35 1.14
CA GLY A 535 16.97 2.60 1.78
C GLY A 535 18.03 3.36 0.98
N VAL A 536 19.11 2.69 0.57
CA VAL A 536 20.18 3.32 -0.23
C VAL A 536 19.69 3.68 -1.64
N CYS A 537 18.87 2.85 -2.27
CA CYS A 537 18.21 3.16 -3.55
C CYS A 537 17.34 4.43 -3.43
N SER A 538 16.48 4.49 -2.40
CA SER A 538 15.65 5.68 -2.13
C SER A 538 16.49 6.94 -1.91
N MET A 539 17.57 6.84 -1.12
CA MET A 539 18.49 7.95 -0.90
C MET A 539 19.16 8.43 -2.19
N THR A 540 19.56 7.51 -3.07
CA THR A 540 20.18 7.80 -4.37
C THR A 540 19.23 8.53 -5.30
N ILE A 541 17.98 8.08 -5.35
CA ILE A 541 16.93 8.71 -6.16
C ILE A 541 16.60 10.09 -5.59
N SER A 542 16.57 10.23 -4.25
CA SER A 542 16.39 11.53 -3.60
C SER A 542 17.48 12.53 -3.98
N ASN A 543 18.74 12.06 -4.02
CA ASN A 543 19.87 12.86 -4.47
C ASN A 543 19.72 13.28 -5.94
N PHE A 544 19.34 12.35 -6.83
CA PHE A 544 19.15 12.64 -8.26
C PHE A 544 18.07 13.72 -8.50
N PHE A 545 16.96 13.66 -7.76
CA PHE A 545 15.86 14.63 -7.89
C PHE A 545 15.97 15.83 -6.94
N CYS A 546 17.05 15.93 -6.15
CA CYS A 546 17.24 16.93 -5.10
C CYS A 546 16.04 17.10 -4.16
N THR A 547 15.23 16.05 -3.97
CA THR A 547 13.99 16.08 -3.19
C THR A 547 13.81 14.77 -2.43
N GLY A 548 13.42 14.84 -1.16
CA GLY A 548 13.09 13.64 -0.36
C GLY A 548 11.96 12.83 -1.01
N ILE A 549 11.00 13.52 -1.62
CA ILE A 549 9.82 12.93 -2.27
C ILE A 549 10.21 12.04 -3.46
N GLY A 550 11.14 12.49 -4.31
CA GLY A 550 11.62 11.67 -5.43
C GLY A 550 12.18 10.33 -4.94
N GLY A 551 12.90 10.34 -3.80
CA GLY A 551 13.41 9.14 -3.15
C GLY A 551 12.31 8.21 -2.62
N ILE A 552 11.27 8.77 -1.98
CA ILE A 552 10.14 7.97 -1.47
C ILE A 552 9.42 7.29 -2.63
N VAL A 553 9.01 8.08 -3.65
CA VAL A 553 8.28 7.59 -4.81
C VAL A 553 9.09 6.53 -5.58
N GLY A 554 10.35 6.83 -5.91
CA GLY A 554 11.19 5.90 -6.64
C GLY A 554 11.52 4.64 -5.85
N GLY A 555 11.72 4.75 -4.54
CA GLY A 555 11.95 3.59 -3.66
C GLY A 555 10.73 2.67 -3.60
N PHE A 556 9.52 3.23 -3.49
CA PHE A 556 8.28 2.45 -3.53
C PHE A 556 8.08 1.72 -4.86
N LEU A 557 8.44 2.36 -5.98
CA LEU A 557 8.32 1.74 -7.30
C LEU A 557 9.30 0.57 -7.49
N ILE A 558 10.55 0.73 -7.07
CA ILE A 558 11.51 -0.39 -7.09
C ILE A 558 10.97 -1.53 -6.23
N ASN A 559 10.42 -1.23 -5.05
CA ASN A 559 9.85 -2.26 -4.18
C ASN A 559 8.65 -2.97 -4.83
N PHE A 560 7.74 -2.22 -5.45
CA PHE A 560 6.58 -2.78 -6.13
C PHE A 560 6.96 -3.63 -7.34
N LEU A 561 7.86 -3.16 -8.21
CA LEU A 561 8.33 -3.92 -9.37
C LEU A 561 9.02 -5.24 -8.98
N PHE A 562 9.76 -5.23 -7.88
CA PHE A 562 10.39 -6.44 -7.36
C PHE A 562 9.35 -7.38 -6.74
N THR A 563 8.33 -6.84 -6.05
CA THR A 563 7.25 -7.63 -5.46
C THR A 563 6.33 -8.23 -6.52
N SER A 564 5.99 -7.50 -7.59
CA SER A 564 5.12 -7.99 -8.67
C SER A 564 5.79 -9.09 -9.51
N ASN A 565 7.09 -8.96 -9.79
CA ASN A 565 7.86 -10.00 -10.46
C ASN A 565 8.14 -11.21 -9.56
N ALA A 566 8.20 -11.04 -8.23
CA ALA A 566 8.37 -12.14 -7.29
C ALA A 566 7.19 -13.12 -7.31
N VAL A 567 5.95 -12.64 -7.52
CA VAL A 567 4.76 -13.49 -7.68
C VAL A 567 4.82 -14.33 -8.96
N ALA A 568 5.46 -13.81 -10.02
CA ALA A 568 5.50 -14.45 -11.33
C ALA A 568 6.65 -15.46 -11.51
N ASN A 569 7.78 -15.34 -10.79
CA ASN A 569 8.95 -16.16 -11.05
C ASN A 569 9.63 -16.64 -9.76
N ARG A 570 9.44 -17.92 -9.41
CA ARG A 570 9.91 -18.53 -8.15
C ARG A 570 11.43 -18.64 -8.00
N TYR A 571 12.23 -18.36 -9.04
CA TYR A 571 13.68 -18.61 -9.09
C TYR A 571 14.51 -17.41 -9.59
N SER A 572 14.45 -16.27 -8.92
CA SER A 572 15.27 -15.10 -9.27
C SER A 572 16.31 -14.77 -8.20
N ILE A 573 17.53 -14.41 -8.62
CA ILE A 573 18.65 -14.04 -7.73
C ILE A 573 18.40 -12.71 -7.00
N PHE A 574 17.48 -11.90 -7.53
CA PHE A 574 16.98 -10.68 -6.91
C PHE A 574 15.82 -10.94 -5.93
N ASN A 575 15.45 -12.21 -5.75
CA ASN A 575 14.26 -12.62 -5.01
C ASN A 575 14.61 -13.05 -3.59
N ILE A 576 15.06 -12.09 -2.76
CA ILE A 576 15.12 -12.28 -1.29
C ILE A 576 13.74 -12.63 -0.71
N TYR A 577 12.65 -12.36 -1.46
CA TYR A 577 11.27 -12.68 -1.06
C TYR A 577 10.94 -14.18 -1.04
N ILE A 578 11.72 -15.06 -1.71
CA ILE A 578 11.36 -16.47 -1.90
C ILE A 578 12.54 -17.41 -1.66
N SER A 579 13.21 -17.30 -0.51
CA SER A 579 13.92 -18.46 0.02
C SER A 579 13.31 -18.84 1.36
N ASN A 580 12.36 -19.79 1.30
CA ASN A 580 11.83 -20.59 2.40
C ASN A 580 11.87 -19.95 3.79
N LEU A 581 10.90 -19.06 4.03
CA LEU A 581 10.46 -18.74 5.38
C LEU A 581 9.35 -19.69 5.87
N SER A 582 9.02 -20.73 5.09
CA SER A 582 8.10 -21.77 5.55
C SER A 582 8.79 -22.81 6.44
N TYR A 583 8.18 -23.13 7.59
CA TYR A 583 8.66 -24.21 8.50
C TYR A 583 8.85 -25.54 7.77
N THR A 584 8.15 -25.76 6.65
CA THR A 584 7.92 -27.10 6.11
C THR A 584 9.07 -27.63 5.25
N ASN A 585 10.05 -26.82 4.85
CA ASN A 585 11.20 -27.30 4.09
C ASN A 585 12.50 -26.54 4.40
N ILE A 586 13.09 -26.88 5.55
CA ILE A 586 14.35 -26.33 6.06
C ILE A 586 15.57 -26.67 5.17
N ASN A 587 15.46 -27.64 4.25
CA ASN A 587 16.61 -28.28 3.59
C ASN A 587 16.83 -27.95 2.10
N GLN A 588 15.97 -27.19 1.42
CA GLN A 588 16.26 -26.77 0.04
C GLN A 588 16.71 -25.30 0.00
N ASP A 589 18.03 -25.15 -0.21
CA ASP A 589 18.79 -23.96 -0.63
C ASP A 589 19.08 -22.82 0.37
N SER A 590 19.60 -23.16 1.55
CA SER A 590 20.28 -22.20 2.46
C SER A 590 21.42 -21.41 1.77
N ALA A 591 22.07 -22.00 0.77
CA ALA A 591 23.13 -21.38 -0.01
C ALA A 591 22.61 -20.26 -0.93
N LEU A 592 21.41 -20.40 -1.50
CA LEU A 592 20.82 -19.37 -2.36
C LEU A 592 20.37 -18.16 -1.54
N TRP A 593 19.82 -18.40 -0.34
CA TRP A 593 19.49 -17.33 0.61
C TRP A 593 20.71 -16.48 0.96
N TRP A 594 21.82 -17.10 1.38
CA TRP A 594 23.06 -16.39 1.71
C TRP A 594 23.62 -15.62 0.51
N LYS A 595 23.60 -16.20 -0.69
CA LYS A 595 24.03 -15.51 -1.92
C LYS A 595 23.18 -14.26 -2.18
N SER A 596 21.86 -14.35 -2.02
CA SER A 596 20.96 -13.21 -2.26
C SER A 596 21.17 -12.06 -1.27
N ALA A 597 21.30 -12.36 0.04
CA ALA A 597 21.61 -11.36 1.06
C ALA A 597 22.96 -10.65 0.80
N ILE A 598 24.00 -11.41 0.44
CA ILE A 598 25.33 -10.86 0.10
C ILE A 598 25.24 -9.95 -1.13
N ILE A 599 24.49 -10.35 -2.17
CA ILE A 599 24.30 -9.55 -3.38
C ILE A 599 23.60 -8.22 -3.04
N PHE A 600 22.53 -8.23 -2.24
CA PHE A 600 21.83 -7.01 -1.84
C PHE A 600 22.74 -6.06 -1.06
N ILE A 601 23.50 -6.57 -0.08
CA ILE A 601 24.47 -5.77 0.67
C ILE A 601 25.55 -5.22 -0.28
N GLY A 602 26.09 -6.06 -1.17
CA GLY A 602 27.13 -5.67 -2.14
C GLY A 602 26.68 -4.58 -3.10
N ILE A 603 25.50 -4.74 -3.72
CA ILE A 603 24.91 -3.73 -4.62
C ILE A 603 24.66 -2.44 -3.86
N SER A 604 24.17 -2.51 -2.63
CA SER A 604 23.90 -1.32 -1.83
C SER A 604 25.17 -0.55 -1.46
N LEU A 605 26.24 -1.26 -1.10
CA LEU A 605 27.56 -0.65 -0.89
C LEU A 605 28.07 0.00 -2.19
N MET A 606 27.89 -0.66 -3.33
CA MET A 606 28.25 -0.10 -4.64
C MET A 606 27.46 1.18 -4.95
N ILE A 607 26.13 1.18 -4.76
CA ILE A 607 25.27 2.36 -4.97
C ILE A 607 25.65 3.49 -4.02
N PHE A 608 25.92 3.17 -2.75
CA PHE A 608 26.40 4.15 -1.77
C PHE A 608 27.75 4.77 -2.18
N MET A 609 28.66 3.97 -2.73
CA MET A 609 29.94 4.45 -3.26
C MET A 609 29.76 5.28 -4.55
N LEU A 610 28.79 4.95 -5.41
CA LEU A 610 28.44 5.77 -6.57
C LEU A 610 27.88 7.14 -6.17
N ASN A 611 27.10 7.21 -5.08
CA ASN A 611 26.65 8.48 -4.51
C ASN A 611 27.81 9.39 -4.09
N LYS A 612 28.90 8.82 -3.55
CA LYS A 612 30.12 9.59 -3.24
C LYS A 612 30.65 10.31 -4.50
N TRP A 613 30.63 9.63 -5.64
CA TRP A 613 31.13 10.17 -6.90
C TRP A 613 30.24 11.27 -7.48
N THR A 614 28.91 11.11 -7.41
CA THR A 614 27.95 12.13 -7.89
C THR A 614 28.01 13.41 -7.04
N ILE A 615 28.14 13.29 -5.72
CA ILE A 615 28.34 14.42 -4.79
C ILE A 615 29.64 15.18 -5.13
N TYR A 616 30.73 14.45 -5.38
CA TYR A 616 32.03 15.06 -5.68
C TYR A 616 32.01 15.83 -7.02
N ARG A 617 31.31 15.30 -8.03
CA ARG A 617 31.18 15.94 -9.34
C ARG A 617 30.29 17.20 -9.30
N SER A 618 29.19 17.17 -8.56
CA SER A 618 28.30 18.33 -8.35
C SER A 618 29.04 19.51 -7.71
N ASN A 619 29.79 19.28 -6.63
CA ASN A 619 30.58 20.33 -5.97
C ASN A 619 31.68 20.92 -6.88
N LYS A 620 32.30 20.10 -7.74
CA LYS A 620 33.34 20.55 -8.68
C LYS A 620 32.77 21.46 -9.79
N VAL A 621 31.50 21.26 -10.16
CA VAL A 621 30.76 22.12 -11.11
C VAL A 621 30.35 23.42 -10.42
N GLU A 622 29.83 23.36 -9.20
CA GLU A 622 29.41 24.56 -8.44
C GLU A 622 30.59 25.47 -8.08
N LEU A 623 31.75 24.89 -7.73
CA LEU A 623 33.00 25.62 -7.51
C LEU A 623 33.54 26.26 -8.80
N ARG A 624 33.40 25.60 -9.95
CA ARG A 624 33.75 26.18 -11.25
C ARG A 624 32.88 27.37 -11.61
N VAL A 625 31.56 27.28 -11.35
CA VAL A 625 30.61 28.38 -11.61
C VAL A 625 30.88 29.58 -10.71
N LYS A 626 31.19 29.35 -9.42
CA LYS A 626 31.59 30.43 -8.50
C LYS A 626 32.93 31.07 -8.88
N HIS A 627 33.93 30.29 -9.31
CA HIS A 627 35.20 30.85 -9.80
C HIS A 627 35.09 31.55 -11.15
N SER A 628 34.12 31.20 -12.01
CA SER A 628 33.85 31.96 -13.24
C SER A 628 33.07 33.25 -12.99
N ALA A 629 32.26 33.32 -11.92
CA ALA A 629 31.51 34.53 -11.54
C ALA A 629 32.36 35.53 -10.74
N ILE A 630 33.48 35.10 -10.16
CA ILE A 630 34.48 35.93 -9.49
C ILE A 630 35.67 36.11 -10.43
N LYS A 631 35.44 36.69 -11.60
CA LYS A 631 36.48 37.46 -12.28
C LYS A 631 36.04 38.91 -12.21
N PRO A 632 36.75 39.79 -11.46
CA PRO A 632 36.46 41.20 -11.50
C PRO A 632 36.65 41.68 -12.95
N LYS A 633 35.62 42.32 -13.51
CA LYS A 633 35.81 43.26 -14.60
C LYS A 633 36.14 44.61 -13.99
#